data_AF-A0A800J8X3-F1
#
_entry.id   AF-A0A800J8X3-F1
#
_cell.length_a   1.000
_cell.length_b   1.000
_cell.length_c   1.000
_cell.angle_alpha   90.00
_cell.angle_beta   90.00
_cell.angle_gamma   90.00
#
_symmetry.space_group_name_H-M   'P 1'
#
loop_
_entity.id
_entity.type
_entity.pdbx_description
1 polymer ?
#
loop_
_entity_poly.entity_id
_entity_poly.type
_entity_poly.pdbx_seq_one_letter_code
_entity_poly.pdbx_strand_id
1 'polypeptide(L)'
;GKQYRIRPGRNTRYNPEGTHIIATKSGVVCLNNDSISVEKIKVVDKVDASTGHMRFDGIVKIRGNVADRCSVEAVRIDIGGSVGKARLRSLGEIRVAQGLKGTIVQCGSSLHTSHMTDTQASVGEHLLVDDFVLNSKVFCGSTLQVTGPYGYVYGGVIQAGNLILLPNVGLPGTKGTKSGKDS
;
A
#
# COMPACT_ATOMS: atom_id res chain seq x y z
N GLY A 1 32.23 3.09 18.46
CA GLY A 1 30.88 2.68 18.01
C GLY A 1 30.28 3.77 17.14
N LYS A 2 29.60 3.43 16.05
CA LYS A 2 28.95 4.41 15.15
C LYS A 2 27.71 4.97 15.87
N GLN A 3 27.73 6.26 16.21
CA GLN A 3 26.59 6.92 16.86
C GLN A 3 25.42 7.00 15.86
N TYR A 4 24.32 6.30 16.15
CA TYR A 4 23.10 6.36 15.35
C TYR A 4 22.51 7.78 15.45
N ARG A 5 22.77 8.63 14.45
CA ARG A 5 22.19 9.97 14.34
C ARG A 5 20.89 9.91 13.57
N ILE A 6 19.79 10.02 14.28
CA ILE A 6 18.48 10.29 13.69
C ILE A 6 18.51 11.70 13.07
N ARG A 7 18.03 11.82 11.84
CA ARG A 7 18.03 13.05 11.03
C ARG A 7 16.65 13.72 11.05
N PRO A 8 16.57 15.06 10.96
CA PRO A 8 15.31 15.74 10.75
C PRO A 8 14.79 15.40 9.35
N GLY A 9 13.58 14.85 9.32
CA GLY A 9 12.80 14.64 8.11
C GLY A 9 11.84 15.82 7.84
N ARG A 10 10.85 15.59 7.00
CA ARG A 10 9.87 16.62 6.59
C ARG A 10 9.15 17.25 7.79
N ASN A 11 8.99 18.57 7.73
CA ASN A 11 8.41 19.39 8.81
C ASN A 11 9.12 19.26 10.18
N THR A 12 10.41 18.97 10.19
CA THR A 12 11.26 19.01 11.39
C THR A 12 12.59 19.71 11.08
N ARG A 13 13.30 20.12 12.12
CA ARG A 13 14.66 20.69 12.03
C ARG A 13 15.47 20.34 13.27
N TYR A 14 16.79 20.43 13.21
CA TYR A 14 17.60 20.43 14.42
C TYR A 14 17.43 21.74 15.20
N ASN A 15 17.62 21.68 16.53
CA ASN A 15 17.95 22.86 17.31
C ASN A 15 19.37 23.36 16.93
N PRO A 16 19.74 24.61 17.29
CA PRO A 16 21.07 25.16 16.94
C PRO A 16 22.26 24.30 17.40
N GLU A 17 22.12 23.61 18.52
CA GLU A 17 23.16 22.75 19.10
C GLU A 17 23.23 21.34 18.48
N GLY A 18 22.25 20.97 17.64
CA GLY A 18 22.19 19.64 17.01
C GLY A 18 21.85 18.48 17.96
N THR A 19 21.38 18.77 19.17
CA THR A 19 21.03 17.81 20.23
C THR A 19 19.56 17.38 20.20
N HIS A 20 18.67 18.19 19.61
CA HIS A 20 17.23 17.95 19.58
C HIS A 20 16.67 18.11 18.16
N ILE A 21 15.63 17.34 17.82
CA ILE A 21 14.81 17.53 16.62
C ILE A 21 13.51 18.23 17.03
N ILE A 22 13.24 19.38 16.43
CA ILE A 22 12.09 20.25 16.72
C ILE A 22 11.12 20.18 15.54
N ALA A 23 9.85 19.91 15.82
CA ALA A 23 8.78 19.98 14.84
C ALA A 23 8.56 21.43 14.36
N THR A 24 8.39 21.63 13.04
CA THR A 24 8.07 22.94 12.46
C THR A 24 6.58 23.11 12.17
N LYS A 25 5.79 22.03 12.26
CA LYS A 25 4.33 22.02 12.12
C LYS A 25 3.71 21.05 13.13
N SER A 26 2.45 21.27 13.47
CA SER A 26 1.65 20.32 14.24
C SER A 26 1.23 19.13 13.37
N GLY A 27 1.29 17.92 13.91
CA GLY A 27 0.94 16.70 13.20
C GLY A 27 1.32 15.43 13.95
N VAL A 28 1.30 14.31 13.25
CA VAL A 28 1.70 12.99 13.73
C VAL A 28 3.19 12.78 13.45
N VAL A 29 3.92 12.32 14.46
CA VAL A 29 5.33 11.95 14.33
C VAL A 29 5.44 10.66 13.50
N CYS A 30 6.21 10.72 12.43
CA CYS A 30 6.51 9.58 11.56
C CYS A 30 8.00 9.30 11.65
N LEU A 31 8.36 8.09 12.05
CA LEU A 31 9.74 7.62 12.01
C LEU A 31 9.94 6.84 10.71
N ASN A 32 10.86 7.30 9.86
CA ASN A 32 11.26 6.62 8.64
C ASN A 32 12.73 6.25 8.77
N ASN A 33 13.03 5.00 9.16
CA ASN A 33 14.37 4.44 9.41
C ASN A 33 15.29 5.39 10.21
N ASP A 34 15.99 6.27 9.52
CA ASP A 34 16.98 7.20 10.08
C ASP A 34 16.47 8.63 10.22
N SER A 35 15.17 8.91 10.00
CA SER A 35 14.62 10.26 10.04
C SER A 35 13.29 10.37 10.77
N ILE A 36 13.09 11.49 11.47
CA ILE A 36 11.82 11.84 12.12
C ILE A 36 11.15 12.95 11.31
N SER A 37 9.95 12.72 10.81
CA SER A 37 9.11 13.74 10.19
C SER A 37 7.84 13.98 11.00
N VAL A 38 7.18 15.11 10.78
CA VAL A 38 5.86 15.39 11.34
C VAL A 38 4.90 15.65 10.20
N GLU A 39 3.79 14.92 10.13
CA GLU A 39 2.84 15.02 9.03
C GLU A 39 1.44 15.35 9.52
N LYS A 40 0.70 16.17 8.76
CA LYS A 40 -0.71 16.41 9.05
C LYS A 40 -1.49 15.12 8.78
N ILE A 41 -2.53 14.86 9.57
CA ILE A 41 -3.42 13.71 9.35
C ILE A 41 -4.85 14.19 9.13
N LYS A 42 -5.51 13.63 8.11
CA LYS A 42 -6.95 13.80 7.88
C LYS A 42 -7.62 12.44 8.00
N VAL A 43 -8.59 12.34 8.89
CA VAL A 43 -9.37 11.11 9.09
C VAL A 43 -10.75 11.31 8.50
N VAL A 44 -11.20 10.36 7.68
CA VAL A 44 -12.53 10.32 7.09
C VAL A 44 -13.12 8.92 7.22
N ASP A 45 -14.44 8.82 7.28
CA ASP A 45 -15.09 7.52 7.44
C ASP A 45 -15.13 6.73 6.13
N LYS A 46 -15.42 7.39 5.02
CA LYS A 46 -15.45 6.79 3.68
C LYS A 46 -15.21 7.87 2.62
N VAL A 47 -14.88 7.44 1.41
CA VAL A 47 -14.84 8.31 0.24
C VAL A 47 -15.80 7.75 -0.79
N ASP A 48 -16.84 8.52 -1.10
CA ASP A 48 -17.85 8.16 -2.10
C ASP A 48 -18.10 9.33 -3.06
N ALA A 49 -19.13 9.19 -3.91
CA ALA A 49 -19.48 10.20 -4.90
C ALA A 49 -19.77 11.60 -4.31
N SER A 50 -20.15 11.70 -3.03
CA SER A 50 -20.33 12.99 -2.36
C SER A 50 -19.00 13.71 -2.10
N THR A 51 -17.94 12.95 -1.90
CA THR A 51 -16.59 13.46 -1.66
C THR A 51 -15.85 13.66 -2.98
N GLY A 52 -16.01 12.72 -3.92
CA GLY A 52 -15.46 12.74 -5.28
C GLY A 52 -13.94 12.65 -5.33
N HIS A 53 -13.27 13.78 -5.13
CA HIS A 53 -11.82 13.92 -5.25
C HIS A 53 -11.23 14.48 -3.95
N MET A 54 -10.33 13.71 -3.34
CA MET A 54 -9.65 14.09 -2.12
C MET A 54 -8.18 14.27 -2.38
N ARG A 55 -7.68 15.50 -2.17
CA ARG A 55 -6.25 15.80 -2.18
C ARG A 55 -5.84 16.38 -0.84
N PHE A 56 -4.79 15.84 -0.24
CA PHE A 56 -4.33 16.28 1.06
C PHE A 56 -2.81 16.19 1.18
N ASP A 57 -2.18 17.30 1.56
CA ASP A 57 -0.73 17.34 1.80
C ASP A 57 -0.41 16.81 3.20
N GLY A 58 -0.37 15.49 3.31
CA GLY A 58 -0.12 14.76 4.55
C GLY A 58 -0.62 13.32 4.46
N ILE A 59 -1.01 12.76 5.60
CA ILE A 59 -1.56 11.41 5.73
C ILE A 59 -3.08 11.48 5.63
N VAL A 60 -3.66 10.63 4.78
CA VAL A 60 -5.11 10.42 4.73
C VAL A 60 -5.42 9.04 5.31
N LYS A 61 -6.25 9.02 6.35
CA LYS A 61 -6.76 7.79 6.95
C LYS A 61 -8.25 7.65 6.66
N ILE A 62 -8.62 6.63 5.90
CA ILE A 62 -10.00 6.31 5.53
C ILE A 62 -10.41 5.09 6.34
N ARG A 63 -11.39 5.20 7.23
CA ARG A 63 -11.78 4.07 8.10
C ARG A 63 -12.48 2.95 7.34
N GLY A 64 -13.29 3.31 6.35
CA GLY A 64 -14.07 2.40 5.52
C GLY A 64 -13.58 2.35 4.08
N ASN A 65 -14.52 2.25 3.16
CA ASN A 65 -14.27 1.96 1.75
C ASN A 65 -14.07 3.23 0.92
N VAL A 66 -13.40 3.06 -0.21
CA VAL A 66 -13.35 4.06 -1.29
C VAL A 66 -14.18 3.54 -2.46
N ALA A 67 -15.24 4.26 -2.79
CA ALA A 67 -16.17 3.88 -3.84
C ALA A 67 -15.58 4.08 -5.25
N ASP A 68 -16.26 3.50 -6.23
CA ASP A 68 -15.95 3.67 -7.64
C ASP A 68 -15.92 5.16 -8.04
N ARG A 69 -15.13 5.46 -9.08
CA ARG A 69 -14.97 6.79 -9.68
C ARG A 69 -14.43 7.88 -8.72
N CYS A 70 -13.91 7.50 -7.57
CA CYS A 70 -13.24 8.41 -6.64
C CYS A 70 -11.74 8.56 -6.94
N SER A 71 -11.14 9.66 -6.47
CA SER A 71 -9.68 9.86 -6.54
C SER A 71 -9.15 10.33 -5.20
N VAL A 72 -8.06 9.72 -4.72
CA VAL A 72 -7.39 10.07 -3.47
C VAL A 72 -5.91 10.32 -3.73
N GLU A 73 -5.43 11.52 -3.38
CA GLU A 73 -4.04 11.93 -3.50
C GLU A 73 -3.49 12.41 -2.15
N ALA A 74 -2.43 11.78 -1.66
CA ALA A 74 -1.81 12.15 -0.39
C ALA A 74 -0.33 11.74 -0.29
N VAL A 75 0.37 12.15 0.77
CA VAL A 75 1.76 11.73 1.04
C VAL A 75 1.81 10.28 1.53
N ARG A 76 0.81 9.86 2.31
CA ARG A 76 0.55 8.46 2.69
C ARG A 76 -0.95 8.25 2.74
N ILE A 77 -1.41 7.09 2.30
CA ILE A 77 -2.83 6.73 2.30
C ILE A 77 -3.00 5.44 3.09
N ASP A 78 -3.81 5.47 4.15
CA ASP A 78 -4.19 4.28 4.93
C ASP A 78 -5.71 4.06 4.83
N ILE A 79 -6.13 2.92 4.30
CA ILE A 79 -7.54 2.57 4.05
C ILE A 79 -7.89 1.32 4.87
N GLY A 80 -8.88 1.41 5.75
CA GLY A 80 -9.34 0.30 6.59
C GLY A 80 -10.32 -0.65 5.88
N GLY A 81 -10.85 -0.25 4.73
CA GLY A 81 -11.77 -1.05 3.92
C GLY A 81 -11.18 -1.48 2.57
N SER A 82 -12.09 -1.71 1.62
CA SER A 82 -11.78 -2.03 0.22
C SER A 82 -11.87 -0.81 -0.68
N VAL A 83 -11.24 -0.92 -1.86
CA VAL A 83 -11.20 0.14 -2.86
C VAL A 83 -11.80 -0.39 -4.16
N GLY A 84 -12.81 0.30 -4.66
CA GLY A 84 -13.42 0.01 -5.95
C GLY A 84 -12.62 0.57 -7.14
N LYS A 85 -13.32 0.87 -8.23
CA LYS A 85 -12.79 1.45 -9.47
C LYS A 85 -12.38 2.92 -9.27
N ALA A 86 -11.37 3.14 -8.44
CA ALA A 86 -10.88 4.44 -8.01
C ALA A 86 -9.43 4.66 -8.46
N ARG A 87 -8.94 5.89 -8.26
CA ARG A 87 -7.53 6.25 -8.47
C ARG A 87 -6.89 6.60 -7.14
N LEU A 88 -5.81 5.91 -6.79
CA LEU A 88 -5.00 6.20 -5.61
C LEU A 88 -3.62 6.67 -6.06
N ARG A 89 -3.20 7.83 -5.59
CA ARG A 89 -1.86 8.36 -5.86
C ARG A 89 -1.19 8.79 -4.57
N SER A 90 -0.02 8.23 -4.31
CA SER A 90 0.81 8.65 -3.19
C SER A 90 2.28 8.72 -3.56
N LEU A 91 2.96 9.75 -3.06
CA LEU A 91 4.42 9.86 -3.15
C LEU A 91 5.12 8.95 -2.16
N GLY A 92 4.45 8.59 -1.06
CA GLY A 92 4.96 7.67 -0.06
C GLY A 92 4.27 6.32 -0.20
N GLU A 93 3.72 5.85 0.91
CA GLU A 93 3.19 4.51 1.07
C GLU A 93 1.66 4.48 0.96
N ILE A 94 1.12 3.37 0.48
CA ILE A 94 -0.32 3.09 0.46
C ILE A 94 -0.58 1.77 1.19
N ARG A 95 -1.46 1.78 2.18
CA ARG A 95 -1.95 0.58 2.87
C ARG A 95 -3.45 0.44 2.69
N VAL A 96 -3.89 -0.75 2.30
CA VAL A 96 -5.31 -1.09 2.17
C VAL A 96 -5.56 -2.37 2.94
N ALA A 97 -6.35 -2.32 4.01
CA ALA A 97 -6.54 -3.46 4.89
C ALA A 97 -7.28 -4.63 4.21
N GLN A 98 -8.14 -4.34 3.23
CA GLN A 98 -8.81 -5.35 2.41
C GLN A 98 -8.19 -5.37 1.01
N GLY A 99 -9.02 -5.40 -0.04
CA GLY A 99 -8.55 -5.51 -1.41
C GLY A 99 -8.83 -4.31 -2.30
N LEU A 100 -8.16 -4.36 -3.45
CA LEU A 100 -8.30 -3.45 -4.58
C LEU A 100 -9.08 -4.15 -5.70
N LYS A 101 -10.12 -3.49 -6.24
CA LYS A 101 -10.93 -4.03 -7.34
C LYS A 101 -11.12 -3.00 -8.43
N GLY A 102 -10.50 -3.23 -9.59
CA GLY A 102 -10.59 -2.30 -10.72
C GLY A 102 -9.87 -0.98 -10.48
N THR A 103 -8.95 -0.93 -9.51
CA THR A 103 -8.30 0.29 -9.04
C THR A 103 -7.07 0.62 -9.91
N ILE A 104 -6.74 1.91 -10.04
CA ILE A 104 -5.46 2.37 -10.56
C ILE A 104 -4.65 2.95 -9.40
N VAL A 105 -3.48 2.38 -9.14
CA VAL A 105 -2.61 2.75 -8.01
C VAL A 105 -1.27 3.25 -8.51
N GLN A 106 -0.86 4.41 -8.02
CA GLN A 106 0.48 4.96 -8.19
C GLN A 106 1.07 5.22 -6.79
N CYS A 107 2.08 4.44 -6.42
CA CYS A 107 2.71 4.50 -5.12
C CYS A 107 4.21 4.75 -5.28
N GLY A 108 4.74 5.80 -4.66
CA GLY A 108 6.15 6.17 -4.77
C GLY A 108 7.09 5.27 -3.95
N SER A 109 6.60 4.69 -2.85
CA SER A 109 7.34 3.74 -2.02
C SER A 109 6.66 2.37 -2.08
N SER A 110 6.03 1.93 -1.00
CA SER A 110 5.49 0.57 -0.86
C SER A 110 3.96 0.52 -0.88
N LEU A 111 3.39 -0.56 -1.41
CA LEU A 111 1.96 -0.84 -1.38
C LEU A 111 1.72 -2.12 -0.59
N HIS A 112 0.79 -2.09 0.36
CA HIS A 112 0.32 -3.27 1.09
C HIS A 112 -1.19 -3.42 0.94
N THR A 113 -1.65 -4.62 0.57
CA THR A 113 -3.07 -4.94 0.44
C THR A 113 -3.34 -6.42 0.62
N SER A 114 -4.53 -6.82 1.08
CA SER A 114 -4.86 -8.24 1.20
C SER A 114 -5.02 -8.90 -0.18
N HIS A 115 -5.72 -8.28 -1.13
CA HIS A 115 -5.92 -8.88 -2.45
C HIS A 115 -6.11 -7.84 -3.56
N MET A 116 -5.79 -8.22 -4.79
CA MET A 116 -5.89 -7.34 -5.96
C MET A 116 -6.63 -8.04 -7.09
N THR A 117 -7.65 -7.37 -7.64
CA THR A 117 -8.44 -7.90 -8.78
C THR A 117 -8.62 -6.81 -9.82
N ASP A 118 -8.39 -7.13 -11.10
CA ASP A 118 -8.55 -6.20 -12.23
C ASP A 118 -7.82 -4.85 -12.03
N THR A 119 -6.71 -4.85 -11.31
CA THR A 119 -6.05 -3.64 -10.80
C THR A 119 -4.80 -3.32 -11.62
N GLN A 120 -4.53 -2.04 -11.81
CA GLN A 120 -3.28 -1.56 -12.38
C GLN A 120 -2.46 -0.85 -11.30
N ALA A 121 -1.32 -1.42 -10.92
CA ALA A 121 -0.48 -0.87 -9.86
C ALA A 121 0.92 -0.56 -10.38
N SER A 122 1.39 0.65 -10.12
CA SER A 122 2.78 1.07 -10.28
C SER A 122 3.33 1.45 -8.91
N VAL A 123 4.25 0.64 -8.41
CA VAL A 123 4.81 0.73 -7.06
C VAL A 123 6.31 0.96 -7.16
N GLY A 124 6.82 2.01 -6.51
CA GLY A 124 8.23 2.41 -6.61
C GLY A 124 9.21 1.46 -5.94
N GLU A 125 8.83 0.85 -4.81
CA GLU A 125 9.71 -0.01 -4.03
C GLU A 125 9.13 -1.41 -3.86
N HIS A 126 8.40 -1.68 -2.78
CA HIS A 126 7.92 -3.03 -2.44
C HIS A 126 6.41 -3.15 -2.55
N LEU A 127 5.95 -4.27 -3.11
CA LEU A 127 4.55 -4.65 -3.10
C LEU A 127 4.36 -5.89 -2.23
N LEU A 128 3.57 -5.76 -1.18
CA LEU A 128 3.16 -6.85 -0.31
C LEU A 128 1.67 -7.13 -0.53
N VAL A 129 1.35 -8.38 -0.89
CA VAL A 129 -0.03 -8.84 -1.03
C VAL A 129 -0.26 -10.00 -0.08
N ASP A 130 -1.35 -10.00 0.68
CA ASP A 130 -1.55 -11.07 1.67
C ASP A 130 -2.10 -12.36 1.04
N ASP A 131 -3.09 -12.26 0.16
CA ASP A 131 -3.80 -13.41 -0.39
C ASP A 131 -3.48 -13.63 -1.86
N PHE A 132 -4.04 -12.84 -2.77
CA PHE A 132 -3.95 -13.13 -4.21
C PHE A 132 -3.93 -11.89 -5.10
N VAL A 133 -3.41 -12.09 -6.31
CA VAL A 133 -3.46 -11.12 -7.41
C VAL A 133 -4.13 -11.75 -8.63
N LEU A 134 -5.23 -11.15 -9.08
CA LEU A 134 -6.08 -11.64 -10.15
C LEU A 134 -6.18 -10.63 -11.29
N ASN A 135 -5.94 -11.08 -12.52
CA ASN A 135 -6.11 -10.31 -13.76
C ASN A 135 -5.59 -8.87 -13.67
N SER A 136 -4.43 -8.69 -13.05
CA SER A 136 -3.90 -7.36 -12.69
C SER A 136 -2.59 -7.09 -13.41
N LYS A 137 -2.33 -5.81 -13.69
CA LYS A 137 -1.08 -5.35 -14.27
C LYS A 137 -0.28 -4.62 -13.20
N VAL A 138 0.81 -5.24 -12.76
CA VAL A 138 1.57 -4.80 -11.60
C VAL A 138 3.02 -4.58 -12.00
N PHE A 139 3.51 -3.37 -11.75
CA PHE A 139 4.90 -3.00 -11.85
C PHE A 139 5.42 -2.62 -10.47
N CYS A 140 6.47 -3.28 -10.03
CA CYS A 140 7.10 -3.07 -8.74
C CYS A 140 8.59 -2.76 -8.96
N GLY A 141 9.11 -1.67 -8.40
CA GLY A 141 10.49 -1.27 -8.63
C GLY A 141 11.51 -2.21 -7.96
N SER A 142 11.15 -2.87 -6.85
CA SER A 142 12.00 -3.86 -6.18
C SER A 142 11.33 -5.21 -6.05
N THR A 143 10.62 -5.45 -4.94
CA THR A 143 10.19 -6.80 -4.55
C THR A 143 8.69 -6.90 -4.47
N LEU A 144 8.13 -7.88 -5.16
CA LEU A 144 6.74 -8.27 -5.02
C LEU A 144 6.67 -9.58 -4.24
N GLN A 145 5.91 -9.59 -3.15
CA GLN A 145 5.72 -10.77 -2.32
C GLN A 145 4.25 -11.01 -2.05
N VAL A 146 3.82 -12.26 -2.23
CA VAL A 146 2.55 -12.78 -1.71
C VAL A 146 2.84 -13.56 -0.43
N THR A 147 2.25 -13.19 0.70
CA THR A 147 2.59 -13.75 2.02
C THR A 147 1.76 -14.96 2.41
N GLY A 148 0.52 -15.05 1.93
CA GLY A 148 -0.41 -16.10 2.30
C GLY A 148 0.08 -17.48 1.83
N PRO A 149 -0.03 -18.53 2.66
CA PRO A 149 0.48 -19.86 2.32
C PRO A 149 -0.21 -20.49 1.10
N TYR A 150 -1.48 -20.13 0.89
CA TYR A 150 -2.28 -20.53 -0.26
C TYR A 150 -2.46 -19.38 -1.26
N GLY A 151 -1.64 -18.34 -1.13
CA GLY A 151 -1.70 -17.19 -2.00
C GLY A 151 -1.29 -17.55 -3.42
N TYR A 152 -1.87 -16.83 -4.37
CA TYR A 152 -1.67 -17.14 -5.78
C TYR A 152 -1.78 -15.92 -6.67
N VAL A 153 -1.12 -16.01 -7.82
CA VAL A 153 -1.26 -15.05 -8.90
C VAL A 153 -1.86 -15.74 -10.10
N TYR A 154 -2.94 -15.17 -10.65
CA TYR A 154 -3.58 -15.71 -11.85
C TYR A 154 -4.05 -14.60 -12.80
N GLY A 155 -3.53 -14.64 -14.03
CA GLY A 155 -3.90 -13.70 -15.09
C GLY A 155 -3.28 -12.31 -14.91
N GLY A 156 -3.00 -11.65 -16.04
CA GLY A 156 -2.39 -10.33 -16.08
C GLY A 156 -0.88 -10.36 -16.30
N VAL A 157 -0.21 -9.28 -15.89
CA VAL A 157 1.24 -9.08 -16.11
C VAL A 157 1.85 -8.57 -14.82
N ILE A 158 2.81 -9.31 -14.29
CA ILE A 158 3.56 -8.92 -13.10
C ILE A 158 5.02 -8.72 -13.47
N GLN A 159 5.58 -7.58 -13.09
CA GLN A 159 6.98 -7.25 -13.25
C GLN A 159 7.51 -6.66 -11.94
N ALA A 160 8.63 -7.19 -11.47
CA ALA A 160 9.37 -6.63 -10.34
C ALA A 160 10.83 -6.44 -10.74
N GLY A 161 11.46 -5.37 -10.25
CA GLY A 161 12.85 -5.06 -10.61
C GLY A 161 13.89 -5.97 -9.96
N ASN A 162 13.58 -6.61 -8.83
CA ASN A 162 14.52 -7.43 -8.08
C ASN A 162 14.02 -8.86 -7.87
N LEU A 163 12.91 -9.02 -7.13
CA LEU A 163 12.43 -10.35 -6.72
C LEU A 163 10.90 -10.44 -6.80
N ILE A 164 10.42 -11.58 -7.32
CA ILE A 164 9.02 -11.98 -7.26
C ILE A 164 8.95 -13.25 -6.40
N LEU A 165 8.33 -13.15 -5.23
CA LEU A 165 8.13 -14.27 -4.30
C LEU A 165 6.64 -14.63 -4.23
N LEU A 166 6.29 -15.75 -4.85
CA LEU A 166 4.90 -16.22 -4.94
C LEU A 166 4.82 -17.67 -4.44
N PRO A 167 3.85 -18.02 -3.59
CA PRO A 167 3.65 -19.40 -3.16
C PRO A 167 3.13 -20.26 -4.31
N ASN A 168 2.20 -19.73 -5.11
CA ASN A 168 1.60 -20.43 -6.25
C ASN A 168 1.41 -19.50 -7.44
N VAL A 169 1.53 -20.06 -8.65
CA VAL A 169 1.16 -19.41 -9.91
C VAL A 169 0.05 -20.24 -10.55
N GLY A 170 -1.05 -19.60 -10.91
CA GLY A 170 -2.28 -20.30 -11.31
C GLY A 170 -3.33 -20.34 -10.20
N LEU A 171 -4.55 -20.76 -10.55
CA LEU A 171 -5.55 -21.04 -9.52
C LEU A 171 -5.08 -22.23 -8.67
N PRO A 172 -5.26 -22.19 -7.34
CA PRO A 172 -4.99 -23.35 -6.51
C PRO A 172 -5.88 -24.49 -7.01
N GLY A 173 -5.25 -25.54 -7.55
CA GLY A 173 -5.99 -26.70 -8.03
C GLY A 173 -6.87 -27.23 -6.90
N THR A 174 -8.15 -27.46 -7.19
CA THR A 174 -9.01 -28.23 -6.30
C THR A 174 -8.28 -29.54 -6.02
N LYS A 175 -7.78 -29.73 -4.80
CA LYS A 175 -7.28 -31.04 -4.38
C LYS A 175 -8.42 -32.00 -4.64
N GLY A 176 -8.24 -32.90 -5.61
CA GLY A 176 -9.25 -33.86 -6.00
C GLY A 176 -9.79 -34.51 -4.75
N THR A 177 -11.09 -34.36 -4.51
CA THR A 177 -11.83 -35.26 -3.65
C THR A 177 -11.50 -36.66 -4.16
N LYS A 178 -10.69 -37.41 -3.41
CA LYS A 178 -10.53 -38.84 -3.66
C LYS A 178 -11.93 -39.43 -3.53
N SER A 179 -12.61 -39.63 -4.65
CA SER A 179 -13.76 -40.53 -4.71
C SER A 179 -13.20 -41.90 -4.36
N GLY A 180 -13.41 -42.29 -3.10
CA GLY A 180 -13.22 -43.66 -2.65
C GLY A 180 -14.14 -44.55 -3.47
N LYS A 181 -13.59 -45.12 -4.53
CA LYS A 181 -14.08 -46.33 -5.16
C LYS A 181 -12.90 -47.27 -5.09
N ASP A 182 -12.93 -48.16 -4.11
CA ASP A 182 -12.26 -49.44 -4.17
C ASP A 182 -12.98 -50.39 -3.21
N SER A 183 -13.43 -51.51 -3.81
CA SER A 183 -13.99 -52.77 -3.26
C SER A 183 -15.32 -52.71 -2.52
#